data_AF-A0A5Q2N421-F1
#
_entry.id   AF-A0A5Q2N421-F1
#
_cell.length_a   1.000
_cell.length_b   1.000
_cell.length_c   1.000
_cell.angle_alpha   90.00
_cell.angle_beta   90.00
_cell.angle_gamma   90.00
#
_symmetry.space_group_name_H-M   'P 1'
#
loop_
_entity.id
_entity.type
_entity.pdbx_description
1 polymer ?
#
loop_
_entity_poly.entity_id
_entity_poly.type
_entity_poly.pdbx_seq_one_letter_code
_entity_poly.pdbx_strand_id
1 'polypeptide(L)' 'MTTHYIEITPATDQLGILSDRIRELDRQDELVIIMNAKDAHQHDKVFEFLRARGLDYQPQGSHDGNEYRVIARRRFH' A
#
# COMPACT_ATOMS: atom_id res chain seq x y z
N MET A 1 -4.81 9.27 -14.53
CA MET A 1 -5.09 7.98 -13.89
C MET A 1 -3.84 7.12 -14.04
N THR A 2 -2.91 7.31 -13.11
CA THR A 2 -1.64 6.59 -13.07
C THR A 2 -1.70 5.57 -11.94
N THR A 3 -1.27 4.36 -12.22
CA THR A 3 -1.14 3.32 -11.19
C THR A 3 0.31 3.31 -10.71
N HIS A 4 0.50 3.62 -9.43
CA HIS A 4 1.79 3.57 -8.76
C HIS A 4 1.97 2.20 -8.10
N TYR A 5 3.10 1.56 -8.33
CA TYR A 5 3.44 0.27 -7.74
C TYR A 5 4.54 0.45 -6.71
N ILE A 6 4.35 -0.12 -5.52
CA ILE A 6 5.36 -0.17 -4.46
C ILE A 6 5.50 -1.60 -3.98
N GLU A 7 6.74 -2.07 -3.90
CA GLU A 7 7.08 -3.36 -3.32
C GLU A 7 7.66 -3.15 -1.92
N ILE A 8 6.94 -3.65 -0.92
CA ILE A 8 7.34 -3.58 0.49
C ILE A 8 8.28 -4.74 0.76
N THR A 9 9.56 -4.42 0.96
CA THR A 9 10.61 -5.37 1.32
C THR A 9 11.13 -5.08 2.73
N PRO A 10 11.52 -6.10 3.51
CA PRO A 10 11.93 -5.93 4.90
C PRO A 10 13.23 -5.12 5.10
N ALA A 11 13.96 -4.80 4.02
CA ALA A 11 15.27 -4.16 4.10
C ALA A 11 15.25 -2.62 4.03
N THR A 12 14.11 -1.98 3.74
CA THR A 12 14.03 -0.53 3.47
C THR A 12 13.02 0.17 4.38
N ASP A 13 13.17 1.48 4.59
CA ASP A 13 12.19 2.30 5.31
C ASP A 13 10.90 2.45 4.48
N GLN A 14 10.02 1.46 4.63
CA GLN A 14 8.81 1.32 3.81
C GLN A 14 7.79 2.45 4.06
N LEU A 15 7.69 2.94 5.30
CA LEU A 15 6.74 3.98 5.66
C LEU A 15 7.12 5.35 5.07
N GLY A 16 8.42 5.68 4.98
CA GLY A 16 8.89 6.90 4.35
C GLY A 16 8.55 6.93 2.86
N ILE A 17 8.84 5.84 2.15
CA ILE A 17 8.53 5.71 0.71
C ILE A 17 7.02 5.75 0.48
N LEU A 18 6.25 5.02 1.29
CA LEU A 18 4.79 5.00 1.19
C LEU A 18 4.21 6.41 1.43
N SER A 19 4.74 7.14 2.42
CA SER A 19 4.34 8.52 2.73
C SER A 19 4.59 9.47 1.57
N ASP A 20 5.77 9.39 0.96
CA ASP A 20 6.17 10.24 -0.14
C ASP A 20 5.29 9.98 -1.37
N ARG A 21 5.08 8.70 -1.71
CA ARG A 21 4.21 8.29 -2.80
C ARG A 21 2.77 8.72 -2.59
N ILE A 22 2.23 8.57 -1.39
CA ILE A 22 0.86 9.03 -1.07
C ILE A 22 0.70 10.55 -1.20
N ARG A 23 1.77 11.31 -0.94
CA ARG A 23 1.78 12.76 -1.20
C ARG A 23 1.74 13.06 -2.69
N GLU A 24 2.46 12.30 -3.50
CA GLU A 24 2.49 12.44 -4.96
C GLU A 24 1.22 11.96 -5.66
N LEU A 25 0.44 11.06 -5.05
CA LEU A 25 -0.82 10.56 -5.63
C LEU A 25 -1.83 11.70 -5.89
N ASP A 26 -2.25 11.83 -7.14
CA ASP A 26 -3.36 12.69 -7.54
C ASP A 26 -4.72 12.01 -7.26
N ARG A 27 -5.81 12.72 -7.54
CA ARG A 27 -7.17 12.29 -7.18
C ARG A 27 -7.64 11.03 -7.89
N GLN A 28 -7.08 10.78 -9.05
CA GLN A 28 -7.43 9.62 -9.86
C GLN A 28 -6.34 8.54 -9.82
N ASP A 29 -5.32 8.71 -9.00
CA ASP A 29 -4.23 7.75 -8.96
C ASP A 29 -4.52 6.60 -8.00
N GLU A 30 -4.00 5.45 -8.38
CA GLU A 30 -4.13 4.21 -7.62
C GLU A 30 -2.76 3.80 -7.14
N LEU A 31 -2.66 3.40 -5.88
CA LEU A 31 -1.45 2.91 -5.28
C LEU A 31 -1.59 1.41 -5.03
N VAL A 32 -0.83 0.60 -5.75
CA VAL A 32 -0.76 -0.84 -5.57
C VAL A 32 0.47 -1.17 -4.74
N ILE A 33 0.22 -1.68 -3.53
CA ILE A 33 1.24 -2.05 -2.56
C ILE A 33 1.36 -3.56 -2.58
N ILE A 34 2.52 -4.07 -2.97
CA ILE A 34 2.83 -5.48 -3.06
C ILE A 34 3.71 -5.82 -1.85
N MET A 35 3.30 -6.80 -1.06
CA MET A 35 3.98 -7.20 0.16
C MET A 35 4.16 -8.72 0.15
N ASN A 36 5.22 -9.21 0.79
CA ASN A 36 5.37 -10.65 0.96
C ASN A 36 4.44 -11.15 2.07
N ALA A 37 3.66 -12.20 1.81
CA ALA A 37 2.73 -12.76 2.78
C ALA A 37 3.40 -13.32 4.04
N LYS A 38 4.70 -13.62 3.99
CA LYS A 38 5.50 -14.03 5.14
C LYS A 38 5.79 -12.89 6.12
N ASP A 39 5.64 -11.64 5.68
CA ASP A 39 5.92 -10.43 6.45
C ASP A 39 4.62 -9.82 7.03
N ALA A 40 3.84 -10.66 7.73
CA ALA A 40 2.57 -10.26 8.34
C ALA A 40 2.71 -9.07 9.31
N HIS A 41 3.89 -8.87 9.91
CA HIS A 41 4.15 -7.72 10.77
C HIS A 41 4.24 -6.39 10.00
N GLN A 42 4.69 -6.42 8.73
CA GLN A 42 4.69 -5.23 7.86
C GLN A 42 3.29 -4.91 7.36
N HIS A 43 2.45 -5.93 7.12
CA HIS A 43 1.08 -5.74 6.69
C HIS A 43 0.31 -4.82 7.65
N ASP A 44 0.37 -5.13 8.94
CA ASP A 44 -0.37 -4.39 9.97
C ASP A 44 0.03 -2.90 9.97
N LYS A 45 1.34 -2.61 9.96
CA LYS A 45 1.87 -1.24 9.92
C LYS A 45 1.42 -0.47 8.67
N VAL A 46 1.43 -1.11 7.51
CA VAL A 46 0.97 -0.48 6.25
C VAL A 46 -0.52 -0.17 6.33
N PHE A 47 -1.35 -1.09 6.82
CA PHE A 47 -2.79 -0.85 6.96
C PHE A 47 -3.10 0.24 7.97
N GLU A 48 -2.44 0.25 9.13
CA GLU A 48 -2.57 1.31 10.11
C GLU A 48 -2.16 2.67 9.52
N PHE A 49 -1.07 2.70 8.75
CA PHE A 49 -0.62 3.92 8.08
C PHE A 49 -1.64 4.43 7.06
N LEU A 50 -2.14 3.57 6.17
CA LEU A 50 -3.14 3.93 5.17
C LEU A 50 -4.42 4.45 5.82
N ARG A 51 -4.88 3.77 6.89
CA ARG A 51 -6.05 4.18 7.68
C ARG A 51 -5.83 5.52 8.36
N ALA A 52 -4.68 5.75 8.99
CA ALA A 52 -4.35 7.01 9.65
C ALA A 52 -4.33 8.20 8.68
N ARG A 53 -4.03 7.94 7.39
CA ARG A 53 -4.06 8.94 6.32
C ARG A 53 -5.45 9.10 5.67
N GLY A 54 -6.43 8.30 6.07
CA GLY A 54 -7.78 8.34 5.52
C GLY A 54 -7.88 7.83 4.08
N LEU A 55 -6.91 7.03 3.61
CA LEU A 55 -7.02 6.40 2.30
C LEU A 55 -8.03 5.26 2.33
N ASP A 56 -8.73 5.08 1.22
CA ASP A 56 -9.52 3.88 0.98
C ASP A 56 -8.55 2.79 0.50
N TYR A 57 -8.54 1.63 1.15
CA TYR A 57 -7.65 0.54 0.77
C TYR A 57 -8.41 -0.78 0.66
N GLN A 58 -8.11 -1.49 -0.42
CA GLN A 58 -8.75 -2.76 -0.75
C GLN A 58 -7.67 -3.84 -0.83
N PRO A 59 -7.61 -4.74 0.17
CA PRO A 59 -6.73 -5.89 0.11
C PRO A 59 -7.18 -6.86 -0.99
N GLN A 60 -6.25 -7.23 -1.86
CA GLN A 60 -6.40 -8.25 -2.88
C GLN A 60 -5.39 -9.37 -2.61
N GLY A 61 -5.89 -10.50 -2.08
CA GLY A 61 -5.05 -11.68 -1.86
C GLY A 61 -4.52 -12.23 -3.20
N SER A 62 -3.22 -12.54 -3.26
CA SER A 62 -2.70 -13.32 -4.39
C SER A 62 -3.04 -14.79 -4.20
N HIS A 63 -3.46 -15.45 -5.27
CA HIS A 63 -3.83 -16.88 -5.26
C HIS A 63 -2.65 -17.78 -4.83
N ASP A 64 -1.42 -17.31 -5.08
CA ASP A 64 -0.19 -18.05 -4.80
C ASP A 64 0.19 -18.12 -3.32
N GLY A 65 -0.47 -17.33 -2.45
CA GLY A 65 -0.20 -17.31 -1.00
C GLY A 65 1.18 -16.76 -0.59
N ASN A 66 2.04 -16.43 -1.55
CA ASN A 66 3.39 -15.89 -1.32
C ASN A 66 3.40 -14.36 -1.25
N GLU A 67 2.45 -13.71 -1.92
CA GLU A 67 2.39 -12.26 -2.04
C GLU A 67 0.99 -11.75 -1.70
N TYR A 68 0.94 -10.53 -1.19
CA TYR A 68 -0.28 -9.84 -0.84
C TYR A 68 -0.29 -8.48 -1.53
N ARG A 69 -1.40 -8.13 -2.15
CA ARG A 69 -1.53 -6.85 -2.86
C ARG A 69 -2.59 -6.01 -2.18
N VAL A 70 -2.35 -4.72 -2.04
CA VAL A 70 -3.31 -3.77 -1.47
C VAL A 70 -3.45 -2.63 -2.44
N ILE A 71 -4.66 -2.35 -2.87
CA ILE A 71 -4.97 -1.23 -3.75
C ILE A 71 -5.46 -0.10 -2.85
N ALA A 72 -4.64 0.93 -2.65
CA ALA A 72 -4.98 2.14 -1.92
C ALA A 72 -5.31 3.28 -2.88
N ARG A 73 -6.35 4.06 -2.53
CA ARG A 73 -6.85 5.20 -3.31
C ARG A 73 -7.16 6.35 -2.36
N ARG A 74 -7.06 7.58 -2.85
CA ARG A 74 -7.52 8.73 -2.06
C ARG A 74 -9.03 8.66 -1.89
N ARG A 75 -9.47 8.62 -0.63
CA ARG A 75 -10.90 8.73 -0.31
C ARG A 75 -11.30 10.20 -0.43
N PHE A 76 -12.17 10.50 -1.39
CA PHE A 76 -12.83 11.79 -1.48
C PHE A 76 -14.02 11.79 -0.53
N HIS A 77 -14.02 12.73 0.42
CA HIS A 77 -15.20 13.14 1.18
C HIS A 77 -15.70 14.47 0.62
#